data_AF-A0A2U1CME0-F1
#
_entry.id   AF-A0A2U1CME0-F1
#
_cell.length_a   1.000
_cell.length_b   1.000
_cell.length_c   1.000
_cell.angle_alpha   90.00
_cell.angle_beta   90.00
_cell.angle_gamma   90.00
#
_symmetry.space_group_name_H-M   'P 1'
#
loop_
_entity.id
_entity.type
_entity.pdbx_description
1 polymer ?
#
loop_
_entity_poly.entity_id
_entity_poly.type
_entity_poly.pdbx_seq_one_letter_code
_entity_poly.pdbx_strand_id
1 'polypeptide(L)'
;MILIQSTVSGYGGKPVSLFSAYDPDAEVLAVSVEADYRRERRENCVVLTNDLTVPRDGLFTEDDMQDGINAFFSLKTGIASDGKSPRLTFGARAGRSDPSSVIEKDGVDMNGFRYRISDAVTCSQVAAVMTCWYAYKRAGTLQSMFAMVDSLNGIGDRLNAGEVITF
;
A
#
# COMPACT_ATOMS: atom_id res chain seq x y z
N MET A 1 8.48 -10.46 4.97
CA MET A 1 8.87 -9.38 4.03
C MET A 1 8.32 -9.67 2.64
N ILE A 2 7.64 -8.70 2.02
CA ILE A 2 7.06 -8.78 0.68
C ILE A 2 7.79 -7.78 -0.22
N LEU A 3 8.40 -8.24 -1.31
CA LEU A 3 9.02 -7.37 -2.30
C LEU A 3 7.97 -6.94 -3.33
N ILE A 4 7.98 -5.68 -3.72
CA ILE A 4 6.99 -5.09 -4.62
C ILE A 4 7.72 -4.37 -5.75
N GLN A 5 7.26 -4.58 -6.98
CA GLN A 5 7.62 -3.85 -8.20
C GLN A 5 6.37 -3.12 -8.70
N SER A 6 6.34 -1.80 -8.57
CA SER A 6 5.26 -0.94 -9.05
C SER A 6 5.68 -0.29 -10.36
N THR A 7 5.09 -0.72 -11.48
CA THR A 7 5.46 -0.28 -12.83
C THR A 7 4.37 0.62 -13.40
N VAL A 8 4.72 1.87 -13.72
CA VAL A 8 3.74 2.89 -14.08
C VAL A 8 4.14 3.64 -15.34
N SER A 9 3.15 3.92 -16.18
CA SER A 9 3.25 4.76 -17.36
C SER A 9 1.99 5.63 -17.52
N GLY A 10 2.05 6.65 -18.38
CA GLY A 10 0.86 7.44 -18.75
C GLY A 10 0.57 8.66 -17.86
N TYR A 11 1.37 8.90 -16.82
CA TYR A 11 1.36 10.14 -16.04
C TYR A 11 2.57 11.03 -16.40
N GLY A 12 2.72 12.17 -15.73
CA GLY A 12 3.84 13.08 -15.95
C GLY A 12 5.22 12.42 -15.78
N GLY A 13 6.25 13.02 -16.36
CA GLY A 13 7.61 12.47 -16.35
C GLY A 13 7.76 11.26 -17.27
N LYS A 14 8.78 10.42 -17.00
CA LYS A 14 9.01 9.18 -17.76
C LYS A 14 8.32 8.00 -17.08
N PRO A 15 7.90 6.96 -17.83
CA PRO A 15 7.53 5.68 -17.26
C PRO A 15 8.65 5.10 -16.37
N VAL A 16 8.29 4.47 -15.25
CA VAL A 16 9.26 3.94 -14.28
C VAL A 16 8.78 2.63 -13.64
N SER A 17 9.72 1.91 -13.03
CA SER A 17 9.44 0.84 -12.08
C SER A 17 10.04 1.19 -10.73
N LEU A 18 9.21 1.20 -9.69
CA LEU A 18 9.60 1.46 -8.31
C LEU A 18 9.70 0.15 -7.54
N PHE A 19 10.79 -0.03 -6.79
CA PHE A 19 10.99 -1.21 -5.96
C PHE A 19 10.91 -0.86 -4.48
N SER A 20 10.13 -1.66 -3.76
CA SER A 20 9.86 -1.48 -2.34
C SER A 20 9.76 -2.81 -1.61
N ALA A 21 9.90 -2.75 -0.29
CA ALA A 21 9.73 -3.89 0.60
C ALA A 21 8.72 -3.54 1.68
N TYR A 22 7.75 -4.41 1.89
CA TYR A 22 6.73 -4.29 2.93
C TYR A 22 6.91 -5.38 3.98
N ASP A 23 7.05 -4.99 5.23
CA ASP A 23 7.03 -5.87 6.38
C ASP A 23 5.62 -5.87 6.99
N PRO A 24 4.84 -6.96 6.84
CA PRO A 24 3.50 -7.04 7.40
C PRO A 24 3.49 -7.10 8.94
N ASP A 25 4.54 -7.62 9.57
CA ASP A 25 4.56 -7.81 11.03
C ASP A 25 4.86 -6.49 11.74
N ALA A 26 5.75 -5.67 11.16
CA ALA A 26 6.04 -4.33 11.65
C ALA A 26 5.11 -3.25 11.05
N GLU A 27 4.33 -3.62 10.04
CA GLU A 27 3.54 -2.74 9.18
C GLU A 27 4.35 -1.60 8.53
N VAL A 28 5.62 -1.87 8.19
CA VAL A 28 6.57 -0.90 7.63
C VAL A 28 6.73 -1.09 6.13
N LEU A 29 6.57 -0.01 5.37
CA LEU A 29 6.86 0.07 3.94
C LEU A 29 8.13 0.90 3.68
N ALA A 30 9.12 0.28 3.03
CA ALA A 30 10.33 0.95 2.58
C ALA A 30 10.37 1.04 1.06
N VAL A 31 10.24 2.27 0.53
CA VAL A 31 10.38 2.57 -0.89
C VAL A 31 11.85 2.81 -1.21
N SER A 32 12.48 1.89 -1.92
CA SER A 32 13.95 1.80 -1.93
C SER A 32 14.60 2.45 -3.14
N VAL A 33 14.10 2.16 -4.36
CA VAL A 33 14.76 2.59 -5.59
C VAL A 33 13.78 2.77 -6.74
N GLU A 34 13.92 3.89 -7.45
CA GLU A 34 13.36 4.13 -8.77
C GLU A 34 14.31 3.58 -9.84
N ALA A 35 13.77 2.86 -10.81
CA ALA A 35 14.46 2.37 -11.98
C ALA A 35 13.71 2.72 -13.26
N ASP A 36 14.36 2.54 -14.41
CA ASP A 36 13.68 2.63 -15.70
C ASP A 36 12.53 1.62 -15.77
N TYR A 37 11.52 1.95 -16.59
CA TYR A 37 10.34 1.12 -16.77
C TYR A 37 10.70 -0.30 -17.21
N ARG A 38 10.12 -1.29 -16.51
CA ARG A 38 10.33 -2.72 -16.77
C ARG A 38 9.00 -3.43 -16.87
N ARG A 39 8.81 -4.16 -17.97
CA ARG A 39 7.67 -5.07 -18.12
C ARG A 39 7.94 -6.41 -17.46
N GLU A 40 9.20 -6.84 -17.44
CA GLU A 40 9.56 -8.10 -16.83
C GLU A 40 9.49 -7.99 -15.31
N ARG A 41 8.88 -9.01 -14.71
CA ARG A 41 8.91 -9.22 -13.27
C ARG A 41 10.35 -9.42 -12.81
N ARG A 42 10.74 -8.68 -11.77
CA ARG A 42 11.91 -9.03 -10.96
C ARG A 42 11.56 -10.21 -10.04
N GLU A 43 12.48 -11.15 -9.91
CA GLU A 43 12.31 -12.34 -9.09
C GLU A 43 11.78 -12.01 -7.67
N ASN A 44 10.80 -12.80 -7.22
CA ASN A 44 10.15 -12.67 -5.91
C ASN A 44 9.43 -11.34 -5.63
N CYS A 45 9.30 -10.44 -6.62
CA CYS A 45 8.46 -9.25 -6.49
C CYS A 45 7.01 -9.57 -6.83
N VAL A 46 6.09 -9.07 -6.01
CA VAL A 46 4.71 -8.78 -6.42
C VAL A 46 4.76 -7.65 -7.45
N VAL A 47 4.07 -7.80 -8.58
CA VAL A 47 4.04 -6.81 -9.65
C VAL A 47 2.70 -6.07 -9.62
N LEU A 48 2.78 -4.76 -9.41
CA LEU A 48 1.65 -3.83 -9.49
C LEU A 48 1.85 -2.93 -10.70
N THR A 49 0.79 -2.62 -11.42
CA THR A 49 0.87 -1.72 -12.58
C THR A 49 -0.48 -1.13 -12.93
N ASN A 50 -0.48 -0.04 -13.70
CA ASN A 50 -1.66 0.51 -14.36
C ASN A 50 -1.76 0.11 -15.86
N ASP A 51 -0.79 -0.66 -16.37
CA ASP A 51 -0.74 -1.09 -17.77
C ASP A 51 -1.29 -2.52 -17.90
N LEU A 52 -2.38 -2.68 -18.66
CA LEU A 52 -3.01 -3.97 -18.91
C LEU A 52 -2.12 -4.96 -19.67
N THR A 53 -1.11 -4.46 -20.39
CA THR A 53 -0.20 -5.26 -21.21
C THR A 53 0.95 -5.86 -20.41
N VAL A 54 1.14 -5.43 -19.15
CA VAL A 54 2.17 -5.96 -18.25
C VAL A 54 1.60 -7.13 -17.43
N PRO A 55 2.26 -8.32 -17.43
CA PRO A 55 1.91 -9.42 -16.53
C PRO A 55 2.06 -8.98 -15.07
N ARG A 56 0.98 -9.09 -14.29
CA ARG A 56 0.88 -8.44 -12.97
C ARG A 56 0.10 -9.29 -11.97
N ASP A 57 0.30 -8.98 -10.70
CA ASP A 57 -0.51 -9.51 -9.58
C ASP A 57 -1.60 -8.53 -9.17
N GLY A 58 -1.39 -7.23 -9.39
CA GLY A 58 -2.37 -6.17 -9.11
C GLY A 58 -2.46 -5.17 -10.25
N LEU A 59 -3.69 -4.85 -10.65
CA LEU A 59 -3.99 -3.68 -11.49
C LEU A 59 -4.35 -2.52 -10.57
N PHE A 60 -3.77 -1.35 -10.82
CA PHE A 60 -4.14 -0.11 -10.17
C PHE A 60 -4.83 0.80 -11.18
N THR A 61 -6.02 1.27 -10.81
CA THR A 61 -6.89 2.08 -11.68
C THR A 61 -7.12 3.46 -11.07
N GLU A 62 -7.81 4.33 -11.79
CA GLU A 62 -8.19 5.65 -11.26
C GLU A 62 -9.10 5.55 -10.03
N ASP A 63 -9.97 4.52 -9.98
CA ASP A 63 -10.84 4.24 -8.84
C ASP A 63 -10.05 3.92 -7.56
N ASP A 64 -8.83 3.39 -7.70
CA ASP A 64 -7.94 3.08 -6.58
C ASP A 64 -7.14 4.28 -6.07
N MET A 65 -7.15 5.40 -6.81
CA MET A 65 -6.30 6.55 -6.52
C MET A 65 -6.57 7.13 -5.14
N GLN A 66 -7.85 7.33 -4.81
CA GLN A 66 -8.23 7.94 -3.53
C GLN A 66 -7.85 7.04 -2.35
N ASP A 67 -8.10 5.73 -2.48
CA ASP A 67 -7.69 4.74 -1.47
C ASP A 67 -6.17 4.71 -1.30
N GLY A 68 -5.42 4.83 -2.40
CA GLY A 68 -3.97 4.89 -2.36
C GLY A 68 -3.43 6.14 -1.67
N ILE A 69 -4.06 7.30 -1.87
CA ILE A 69 -3.70 8.55 -1.19
C ILE A 69 -3.97 8.44 0.31
N ASN A 70 -5.12 7.89 0.68
CA ASN A 70 -5.47 7.65 2.08
C ASN A 70 -4.45 6.70 2.73
N ALA A 71 -4.14 5.58 2.06
CA ALA A 71 -3.13 4.62 2.49
C ALA A 71 -1.74 5.27 2.66
N PHE A 72 -1.35 6.14 1.72
CA PHE A 72 -0.09 6.90 1.82
C PHE A 72 -0.04 7.73 3.09
N PHE A 73 -1.09 8.53 3.39
CA PHE A 73 -1.10 9.34 4.60
C PHE A 73 -1.19 8.49 5.88
N SER A 74 -1.95 7.39 5.88
CA SER A 74 -2.00 6.45 7.01
C SER A 74 -0.62 5.86 7.32
N LEU A 75 0.14 5.45 6.29
CA LEU A 75 1.50 4.93 6.49
C LEU A 75 2.48 6.05 6.85
N LYS A 76 2.31 7.25 6.29
CA LYS A 76 3.20 8.40 6.54
C LYS A 76 3.12 8.91 7.98
N THR A 77 1.91 8.95 8.56
CA THR A 77 1.71 9.40 9.95
C THR A 77 1.76 8.24 10.96
N GLY A 78 1.73 7.00 10.48
CA GLY A 78 1.74 5.81 11.30
C GLY A 78 3.11 5.52 11.93
N ILE A 79 3.06 4.96 13.14
CA ILE A 79 4.23 4.48 13.89
C ILE A 79 4.23 2.95 13.84
N ALA A 80 5.42 2.37 13.65
CA ALA A 80 5.63 0.93 13.56
C ALA A 80 5.42 0.25 14.92
N SER A 81 5.44 -1.08 14.94
CA SER A 81 5.23 -1.89 16.15
C SER A 81 6.26 -1.67 17.27
N ASP A 82 7.42 -1.07 16.96
CA ASP A 82 8.43 -0.67 17.93
C ASP A 82 8.09 0.64 18.68
N GLY A 83 6.98 1.30 18.32
CA GLY A 83 6.50 2.53 18.94
C GLY A 83 7.32 3.77 18.60
N LYS A 84 8.28 3.71 17.67
CA LYS A 84 9.20 4.82 17.37
C LYS A 84 9.46 5.02 15.88
N SER A 85 9.58 3.94 15.12
CA SER A 85 9.95 3.99 13.71
C SER A 85 8.76 4.41 12.83
N PRO A 86 8.98 5.18 11.75
CA PRO A 86 7.92 5.50 10.80
C PRO A 86 7.48 4.27 10.00
N ARG A 87 6.19 4.19 9.68
CA ARG A 87 5.66 3.11 8.83
C ARG A 87 5.93 3.29 7.34
N LEU A 88 6.38 4.48 6.92
CA LEU A 88 6.78 4.75 5.54
C LEU A 88 8.15 5.42 5.49
N THR A 89 9.05 4.88 4.68
CA THR A 89 10.36 5.49 4.41
C THR A 89 10.66 5.50 2.92
N PHE A 90 11.33 6.56 2.46
CA PHE A 90 11.87 6.66 1.11
C PHE A 90 13.40 6.64 1.19
N GLY A 91 14.02 5.68 0.51
CA GLY A 91 15.46 5.62 0.34
C GLY A 91 15.97 6.76 -0.52
N ALA A 92 17.27 7.07 -0.42
CA ALA A 92 17.89 8.17 -1.16
C ALA A 92 17.67 8.09 -2.69
N ARG A 93 17.53 6.88 -3.24
CA ARG A 93 17.30 6.62 -4.67
C ARG A 93 15.83 6.62 -5.08
N ALA A 94 14.92 6.89 -4.15
CA ALA A 94 13.48 6.97 -4.38
C ALA A 94 12.85 8.23 -3.77
N GLY A 95 13.65 9.19 -3.28
CA GLY A 95 13.13 10.41 -2.63
C GLY A 95 12.21 11.25 -3.53
N ARG A 96 12.41 11.22 -4.86
CA ARG A 96 11.53 11.91 -5.83
C ARG A 96 10.18 11.24 -6.02
N SER A 97 10.03 9.99 -5.57
CA SER A 97 8.78 9.25 -5.61
C SER A 97 7.82 9.66 -4.51
N ASP A 98 8.25 10.47 -3.53
CA ASP A 98 7.35 10.98 -2.49
C ASP A 98 6.26 11.88 -3.13
N PRO A 99 4.97 11.50 -3.04
CA PRO A 99 3.88 12.24 -3.65
C PRO A 99 3.40 13.43 -2.79
N SER A 100 4.02 13.71 -1.64
CA SER A 100 3.56 14.74 -0.70
C SER A 100 3.37 16.13 -1.31
N SER A 101 4.24 16.51 -2.25
CA SER A 101 4.21 17.84 -2.87
C SER A 101 3.12 18.01 -3.93
N VAL A 102 2.50 16.90 -4.37
CA VAL A 102 1.49 16.90 -5.43
C VAL A 102 0.11 16.49 -4.91
N ILE A 103 -0.03 16.23 -3.62
CA ILE A 103 -1.31 15.91 -2.98
C ILE A 103 -1.72 17.07 -2.07
N GLU A 104 -2.90 17.62 -2.34
CA GLU A 104 -3.49 18.72 -1.59
C GLU A 104 -4.73 18.24 -0.84
N LYS A 105 -4.98 18.86 0.32
CA LYS A 105 -6.24 18.65 1.06
C LYS A 105 -7.34 19.47 0.40
N ASP A 106 -8.34 18.78 -0.14
CA ASP A 106 -9.46 19.33 -0.90
C ASP A 106 -10.76 19.24 -0.10
N GLY A 107 -10.70 19.71 1.16
CA GLY A 107 -11.83 19.78 2.07
C GLY A 107 -12.00 18.59 3.02
N VAL A 108 -13.21 18.48 3.56
CA VAL A 108 -13.65 17.43 4.50
C VAL A 108 -15.02 16.95 4.03
N ASP A 109 -15.22 15.65 3.89
CA ASP A 109 -16.51 15.02 3.63
C ASP A 109 -16.94 14.13 4.81
N MET A 110 -18.04 13.39 4.65
CA MET A 110 -18.54 12.49 5.70
C MET A 110 -17.59 11.32 6.03
N ASN A 111 -16.61 11.04 5.16
CA ASN A 111 -15.63 9.97 5.29
C ASN A 111 -14.24 10.49 5.72
N GLY A 112 -14.07 11.79 5.91
CA GLY A 112 -12.85 12.41 6.41
C GLY A 112 -12.26 13.46 5.48
N PHE A 113 -10.93 13.55 5.42
CA PHE A 113 -10.28 14.49 4.52
C PHE A 113 -10.37 14.01 3.08
N ARG A 114 -10.94 14.87 2.22
CA ARG A 114 -10.86 14.67 0.79
C ARG A 114 -9.50 15.19 0.32
N TYR A 115 -8.83 14.42 -0.52
CA TYR A 115 -7.56 14.80 -1.11
C TYR A 115 -7.71 14.95 -2.61
N ARG A 116 -6.96 15.87 -3.19
CA ARG A 116 -6.84 16.07 -4.62
C ARG A 116 -5.39 15.92 -5.02
N ILE A 117 -5.14 15.17 -6.09
CA ILE A 117 -3.82 15.03 -6.68
C ILE A 117 -3.66 16.01 -7.84
N SER A 118 -2.50 16.63 -7.94
CA SER A 118 -2.17 17.56 -9.03
C SER A 118 -2.05 16.82 -10.36
N ASP A 119 -2.50 17.45 -11.45
CA ASP A 119 -2.30 16.95 -12.82
C ASP A 119 -0.81 16.86 -13.20
N ALA A 120 0.07 17.55 -12.47
CA ALA A 120 1.51 17.46 -12.61
C ALA A 120 2.12 16.21 -11.95
N VAL A 121 1.31 15.31 -11.38
CA VAL A 121 1.79 14.07 -10.76
C VAL A 121 2.62 13.24 -11.75
N THR A 122 3.73 12.72 -11.26
CA THR A 122 4.64 11.91 -12.07
C THR A 122 4.35 10.41 -11.94
N CYS A 123 4.78 9.62 -12.94
CA CYS A 123 4.71 8.16 -12.88
C CYS A 123 5.38 7.59 -11.60
N SER A 124 6.48 8.21 -11.15
CA SER A 124 7.20 7.80 -9.93
C SER A 124 6.37 8.01 -8.66
N GLN A 125 5.65 9.13 -8.58
CA GLN A 125 4.78 9.44 -7.45
C GLN A 125 3.53 8.55 -7.46
N VAL A 126 2.93 8.29 -8.63
CA VAL A 126 1.81 7.33 -8.74
C VAL A 126 2.27 5.92 -8.35
N ALA A 127 3.48 5.50 -8.74
CA ALA A 127 4.03 4.21 -8.34
C ALA A 127 4.17 4.09 -6.81
N ALA A 128 4.54 5.18 -6.11
CA ALA A 128 4.59 5.19 -4.65
C ALA A 128 3.19 5.10 -4.02
N VAL A 129 2.20 5.83 -4.55
CA VAL A 129 0.79 5.74 -4.11
C VAL A 129 0.26 4.32 -4.30
N MET A 130 0.51 3.71 -5.45
CA MET A 130 0.14 2.32 -5.77
C MET A 130 0.76 1.31 -4.80
N THR A 131 2.03 1.50 -4.43
CA THR A 131 2.67 0.65 -3.43
C THR A 131 2.00 0.81 -2.06
N CYS A 132 1.68 2.04 -1.65
CA CYS A 132 1.02 2.31 -0.38
C CYS A 132 -0.37 1.66 -0.32
N TRP A 133 -1.15 1.80 -1.39
CA TRP A 133 -2.45 1.14 -1.57
C TRP A 133 -2.36 -0.37 -1.34
N TYR A 134 -1.40 -1.03 -1.98
CA TYR A 134 -1.22 -2.48 -1.85
C TYR A 134 -0.80 -2.89 -0.44
N ALA A 135 0.18 -2.20 0.14
CA ALA A 135 0.65 -2.48 1.50
C ALA A 135 -0.49 -2.35 2.52
N TYR A 136 -1.31 -1.32 2.39
CA TYR A 136 -2.45 -1.08 3.28
C TYR A 136 -3.56 -2.12 3.11
N LYS A 137 -3.95 -2.47 1.87
CA LYS A 137 -4.93 -3.54 1.61
C LYS A 137 -4.44 -4.89 2.18
N ARG A 138 -3.15 -5.16 2.10
CA ARG A 138 -2.57 -6.40 2.64
C ARG A 138 -2.55 -6.43 4.17
N ALA A 139 -2.24 -5.30 4.81
CA ALA A 139 -2.32 -5.16 6.27
C ALA A 139 -3.74 -5.47 6.77
N GLY A 140 -4.76 -4.84 6.18
CA GLY A 140 -6.16 -5.06 6.56
C GLY A 140 -6.64 -6.49 6.33
N THR A 141 -6.17 -7.15 5.27
CA THR A 141 -6.47 -8.57 5.02
C THR A 141 -5.92 -9.47 6.13
N LEU A 142 -4.68 -9.24 6.56
CA LEU A 142 -4.05 -10.04 7.63
C LEU A 142 -4.74 -9.81 8.97
N GLN A 143 -5.06 -8.57 9.31
CA GLN A 143 -5.76 -8.25 10.56
C GLN A 143 -7.15 -8.91 10.60
N SER A 144 -7.88 -8.91 9.48
CA SER A 144 -9.18 -9.57 9.38
C SER A 144 -9.06 -11.10 9.53
N MET A 145 -8.00 -11.69 8.97
CA MET A 145 -7.71 -13.12 9.15
C MET A 145 -7.40 -13.46 10.62
N PHE A 146 -6.59 -12.66 11.31
CA PHE A 146 -6.31 -12.88 12.73
C PHE A 146 -7.56 -12.72 13.60
N ALA A 147 -8.39 -11.70 13.34
CA ALA A 147 -9.66 -11.52 14.05
C ALA A 147 -10.62 -12.73 13.87
N MET A 148 -10.66 -13.33 12.68
CA MET A 148 -11.43 -14.56 12.45
C MET A 148 -10.85 -15.76 13.20
N VAL A 149 -9.52 -15.93 13.22
CA VAL A 149 -8.86 -17.02 13.95
C VAL A 149 -9.10 -16.89 15.46
N ASP A 150 -8.98 -15.68 16.01
CA ASP A 150 -9.26 -15.42 17.42
C ASP A 150 -10.74 -15.70 17.76
N SER A 151 -11.67 -15.35 16.86
CA SER A 151 -13.09 -15.69 17.02
C SER A 151 -13.33 -17.20 17.00
N LEU A 152 -12.68 -17.94 16.10
CA LEU A 152 -12.79 -19.40 16.01
C LEU A 152 -12.20 -20.09 17.25
N ASN A 153 -11.06 -19.62 17.74
CA ASN A 153 -10.44 -20.13 18.97
C ASN A 153 -11.34 -19.86 20.18
N GLY A 154 -11.91 -18.66 20.28
CA GLY A 154 -12.86 -18.33 21.34
C GLY A 154 -14.14 -19.18 21.30
N ILE A 155 -14.62 -19.58 20.11
CA ILE A 155 -15.73 -20.52 19.95
C ILE A 155 -15.31 -21.93 20.40
N GLY A 156 -14.11 -22.39 20.00
CA GLY A 156 -13.57 -23.68 20.41
C GLY A 156 -13.42 -23.83 21.92
N ASP A 157 -12.93 -22.78 22.59
CA ASP A 157 -12.79 -22.76 24.05
C ASP A 157 -14.14 -22.79 24.77
N ARG A 158 -15.15 -22.09 24.25
CA ARG A 158 -16.51 -22.09 24.80
C ARG A 158 -17.22 -23.43 24.63
N LEU A 159 -17.03 -24.09 23.48
CA LEU A 159 -17.52 -25.45 23.25
C LEU A 159 -16.85 -26.47 24.16
N ASN A 160 -15.53 -26.35 24.36
CA ASN A 160 -14.79 -27.20 25.32
C ASN A 160 -15.18 -26.94 26.78
N ALA A 161 -15.61 -25.72 27.11
CA ALA A 161 -16.16 -25.36 28.42
C ALA A 161 -17.64 -25.78 28.60
N GLY A 162 -18.27 -26.35 27.58
CA GLY A 162 -19.66 -26.84 27.64
C GLY A 162 -20.72 -25.74 27.51
N GLU A 163 -20.37 -24.54 27.06
CA GLU A 163 -21.35 -23.48 26.78
C GLU A 163 -22.11 -23.78 25.48
N VAL A 164 -23.46 -23.72 25.55
CA VAL A 164 -24.33 -23.85 24.38
C VAL A 164 -24.32 -22.53 23.61
N ILE A 165 -23.82 -22.56 22.38
CA ILE A 165 -23.84 -21.40 21.47
C ILE A 165 -25.20 -21.36 20.78
N THR A 166 -26.04 -20.39 21.13
CA THR A 166 -27.28 -20.07 20.40
C THR A 166 -27.01 -18.99 19.36
N PHE A 167 -27.43 -19.26 18.12
CA PHE A 167 -27.33 -18.37 16.95
C PHE A 167 -28.46 -17.33 16.92
#